data_AF-A0A0N1PID1-F1
#
_entry.id   AF-A0A0N1PID1-F1
#
_cell.length_a   1.000
_cell.length_b   1.000
_cell.length_c   1.000
_cell.angle_alpha   90.00
_cell.angle_beta   90.00
_cell.angle_gamma   90.00
#
_symmetry.space_group_name_H-M   'P 1'
#
loop_
_entity.id
_entity.type
_entity.pdbx_description
1 polymer ?
#
loop_
_entity_poly.entity_id
_entity_poly.type
_entity_poly.pdbx_seq_one_letter_code
_entity_poly.pdbx_strand_id
1 'polypeptide(L)'
;MKVKTNDSERNEKKEIEIIETMEKFGRYQMLQYFLICLQAVAVTMFNVNYVFVAGDINYRCRIPECDDQYPVYNTSWWPNKNIDRCTRPLVKELTGGSCTNDSFTEAIAVCTEWVYESNETVVAELDLACQPWKINLIGTMHNIGMSLAMMASGWLCDRFGRMPTLIMCSVGSCVGLLKIFTTTYSVYVVIEMLEATISSGAYTAGMVLSRLKIHGIHYNKNTTHLDTHYTVIKAKVSNMAVLTKLGARM
;
A
#
# COMPACT_ATOMS: atom_id res chain seq x y z
N MET A 1 -60.55 2.40 -2.28
CA MET A 1 -59.46 3.12 -1.59
C MET A 1 -58.85 2.34 -0.41
N LYS A 2 -58.93 0.99 -0.38
CA LYS A 2 -58.45 0.13 0.72
C LYS A 2 -57.17 -0.68 0.41
N VAL A 3 -56.69 -0.62 -0.84
CA VAL A 3 -55.58 -1.47 -1.33
C VAL A 3 -54.21 -0.86 -1.03
N LYS A 4 -54.08 0.48 -1.05
CA LYS A 4 -52.79 1.16 -0.81
C LYS A 4 -52.30 1.06 0.64
N THR A 5 -53.20 0.91 1.61
CA THR A 5 -52.88 0.84 3.05
C THR A 5 -52.22 -0.49 3.42
N ASN A 6 -52.62 -1.60 2.79
CA ASN A 6 -52.05 -2.92 3.06
C ASN A 6 -50.61 -3.08 2.56
N ASP A 7 -50.27 -2.45 1.43
CA ASP A 7 -48.90 -2.53 0.89
C ASP A 7 -47.92 -1.61 1.65
N SER A 8 -48.38 -0.46 2.16
CA SER A 8 -47.54 0.38 3.02
C SER A 8 -47.28 -0.28 4.38
N GLU A 9 -48.31 -0.84 5.02
CA GLU A 9 -48.17 -1.55 6.31
C GLU A 9 -47.31 -2.81 6.19
N ARG A 10 -47.33 -3.50 5.03
CA ARG A 10 -46.49 -4.67 4.76
C ARG A 10 -45.02 -4.30 4.51
N ASN A 11 -44.77 -3.19 3.83
CA ASN A 11 -43.42 -2.68 3.62
C ASN A 11 -42.84 -2.12 4.91
N GLU A 12 -43.63 -1.41 5.72
CA GLU A 12 -43.23 -0.91 7.04
C GLU A 12 -42.92 -2.07 7.99
N LYS A 13 -43.73 -3.14 8.01
CA LYS A 13 -43.42 -4.36 8.78
C LYS A 13 -42.14 -5.05 8.31
N LYS A 14 -41.90 -5.13 7.00
CA LYS A 14 -40.64 -5.69 6.46
C LYS A 14 -39.43 -4.82 6.80
N GLU A 15 -39.57 -3.50 6.75
CA GLU A 15 -38.50 -2.57 7.12
C GLU A 15 -38.20 -2.65 8.62
N ILE A 16 -39.22 -2.70 9.48
CA ILE A 16 -39.05 -2.91 10.93
C ILE A 16 -38.41 -4.26 11.22
N GLU A 17 -38.82 -5.33 10.54
CA GLU A 17 -38.23 -6.67 10.69
C GLU A 17 -36.75 -6.70 10.27
N ILE A 18 -36.38 -5.98 9.20
CA ILE A 18 -34.99 -5.80 8.77
C ILE A 18 -34.18 -5.02 9.82
N ILE A 19 -34.71 -3.90 10.31
CA ILE A 19 -34.06 -3.04 11.33
C ILE A 19 -33.88 -3.81 12.65
N GLU A 20 -34.89 -4.54 13.10
CA GLU A 20 -34.86 -5.35 14.32
C GLU A 20 -33.89 -6.55 14.19
N THR A 21 -33.69 -7.06 12.96
CA THR A 21 -32.66 -8.07 12.68
C THR A 21 -31.25 -7.47 12.74
N MET A 22 -31.08 -6.21 12.33
CA MET A 22 -29.81 -5.47 12.43
C MET A 22 -29.48 -4.99 13.85
N GLU A 23 -30.46 -4.92 14.76
CA GLU A 23 -30.26 -4.29 16.07
C GLU A 23 -29.73 -5.22 17.19
N LYS A 24 -29.69 -6.54 16.96
CA LYS A 24 -29.13 -7.50 17.95
C LYS A 24 -27.70 -7.92 17.60
N PHE A 25 -26.78 -6.95 17.47
CA PHE A 25 -25.34 -7.23 17.57
C PHE A 25 -24.92 -7.26 19.05
N GLY A 26 -24.42 -8.40 19.52
CA GLY A 26 -23.86 -8.49 20.87
C GLY A 26 -22.63 -7.59 21.00
N ARG A 27 -22.44 -6.94 22.16
CA ARG A 27 -21.28 -6.06 22.44
C ARG A 27 -19.93 -6.73 22.13
N TYR A 28 -19.80 -8.03 22.42
CA TYR A 28 -18.61 -8.82 22.11
C TYR A 28 -18.38 -9.04 20.60
N GLN A 29 -19.44 -9.12 19.80
CA GLN A 29 -19.34 -9.28 18.35
C GLN A 29 -18.92 -7.97 17.68
N MET A 30 -19.44 -6.84 18.17
CA MET A 30 -19.00 -5.50 17.73
C MET A 30 -17.52 -5.28 18.02
N LEU A 31 -17.06 -5.65 19.22
CA LEU A 31 -15.64 -5.57 19.56
C LEU A 31 -14.78 -6.44 18.63
N GLN A 32 -15.19 -7.67 18.35
CA GLN A 32 -14.44 -8.54 17.43
C GLN A 32 -14.40 -8.01 15.99
N TYR A 33 -15.50 -7.44 15.50
CA TYR A 33 -15.52 -6.81 14.18
C TYR A 33 -14.59 -5.59 14.14
N PHE A 34 -14.65 -4.73 15.16
CA PHE A 34 -13.77 -3.58 15.30
C PHE A 34 -12.29 -3.98 15.31
N LEU A 35 -11.91 -5.02 16.05
CA LEU A 35 -10.54 -5.53 16.09
C LEU A 35 -10.04 -6.04 14.72
N ILE A 36 -10.91 -6.70 13.94
CA ILE A 36 -10.56 -7.15 12.58
C ILE A 36 -10.38 -5.95 11.64
N CYS A 37 -11.25 -4.93 11.74
CA CYS A 37 -11.11 -3.70 10.97
C CYS A 37 -9.82 -2.96 11.34
N LEU A 38 -9.49 -2.84 12.62
CA LEU A 38 -8.27 -2.23 13.10
C LEU A 38 -7.03 -2.95 12.54
N GLN A 39 -7.03 -4.29 12.58
CA GLN A 39 -5.97 -5.10 11.97
C GLN A 39 -5.85 -4.85 10.46
N ALA A 40 -6.98 -4.78 9.75
CA ALA A 40 -6.98 -4.52 8.31
C ALA A 40 -6.33 -3.17 7.98
N VAL A 41 -6.65 -2.12 8.74
CA VAL A 41 -6.03 -0.79 8.58
C VAL A 41 -4.52 -0.84 8.84
N ALA A 42 -4.10 -1.51 9.92
CA ALA A 42 -2.67 -1.65 10.24
C ALA A 42 -1.91 -2.37 9.10
N VAL A 43 -2.44 -3.49 8.60
CA VAL A 43 -1.87 -4.23 7.48
C VAL A 43 -1.78 -3.38 6.22
N THR A 44 -2.82 -2.61 5.90
CA THR A 44 -2.77 -1.71 4.74
C THR A 44 -1.71 -0.62 4.91
N MET A 45 -1.53 -0.09 6.12
CA MET A 45 -0.50 0.92 6.39
C MET A 45 0.91 0.35 6.11
N PHE A 46 1.19 -0.88 6.57
CA PHE A 46 2.47 -1.54 6.29
C PHE A 46 2.69 -1.76 4.79
N ASN A 47 1.66 -2.17 4.05
CA ASN A 47 1.76 -2.36 2.60
C ASN A 47 1.90 -1.05 1.81
N VAL A 48 1.53 0.12 2.34
CA VAL A 48 1.72 1.40 1.64
C VAL A 48 3.03 2.06 2.06
N ASN A 49 3.54 1.77 3.26
CA ASN A 49 4.74 2.40 3.81
C ASN A 49 5.96 2.29 2.88
N TYR A 50 6.14 1.15 2.19
CA TYR A 50 7.28 0.95 1.30
C TYR A 50 7.33 2.00 0.17
N VAL A 51 6.19 2.50 -0.29
CA VAL A 51 6.12 3.50 -1.38
C VAL A 51 6.70 4.84 -0.93
N PHE A 52 6.46 5.21 0.33
CA PHE A 52 7.01 6.45 0.89
C PHE A 52 8.50 6.31 1.17
N VAL A 53 8.92 5.16 1.71
CA VAL A 53 10.32 4.88 2.04
C VAL A 53 11.19 4.72 0.79
N ALA A 54 10.62 4.18 -0.29
CA ALA A 54 11.26 4.06 -1.60
C ALA A 54 10.93 5.24 -2.53
N GLY A 55 10.46 6.37 -2.00
CA GLY A 55 10.16 7.57 -2.77
C GLY A 55 11.40 8.16 -3.45
N ASP A 56 11.22 8.72 -4.64
CA ASP A 56 12.28 9.46 -5.33
C ASP A 56 12.54 10.77 -4.58
N ILE A 57 13.75 10.94 -4.07
CA ILE A 57 14.21 12.15 -3.40
C ILE A 57 15.12 12.95 -4.32
N ASN A 58 15.25 14.25 -4.06
CA ASN A 58 16.22 15.03 -4.79
C ASN A 58 17.64 14.71 -4.28
N TYR A 59 18.55 14.52 -5.24
CA TYR A 59 19.96 14.33 -4.99
C TYR A 59 20.75 15.06 -6.07
N ARG A 60 21.94 15.52 -5.69
CA ARG A 60 22.92 16.08 -6.60
C ARG A 60 24.18 15.24 -6.60
N CYS A 61 25.04 15.43 -7.58
CA CYS A 61 26.33 14.76 -7.57
C CYS A 61 27.30 15.44 -6.61
N ARG A 62 28.13 14.64 -5.95
CA ARG A 62 29.24 15.14 -5.15
C ARG A 62 30.38 15.59 -6.06
N ILE A 63 30.97 16.75 -5.76
CA ILE A 63 32.09 17.31 -6.49
C ILE A 63 33.24 17.48 -5.49
N PRO A 64 34.22 16.56 -5.44
CA PRO A 64 35.28 16.62 -4.42
C PRO A 64 36.13 17.89 -4.51
N GLU A 65 36.15 18.56 -5.66
CA GLU A 65 36.87 19.82 -5.87
C GLU A 65 36.16 21.04 -5.22
N CYS A 66 34.87 20.94 -4.92
CA CYS A 66 34.02 22.03 -4.43
C CYS A 66 33.34 21.72 -3.09
N ASP A 67 33.11 20.44 -2.79
CA ASP A 67 32.40 19.99 -1.61
C ASP A 67 33.36 19.86 -0.41
N ASP A 68 32.91 20.39 0.73
CA ASP A 68 33.59 20.23 2.01
C ASP A 68 33.50 18.79 2.55
N GLN A 69 34.12 18.55 3.71
CA GLN A 69 34.05 17.26 4.41
C GLN A 69 32.61 16.79 4.70
N TYR A 70 31.67 17.74 4.88
CA TYR A 70 30.24 17.49 5.06
C TYR A 70 29.44 18.18 3.95
N PRO A 71 29.19 17.50 2.83
CA PRO A 71 28.51 18.10 1.69
C PRO A 71 27.05 18.40 2.03
N VAL A 72 26.62 19.63 1.79
CA VAL A 72 25.22 20.07 1.96
C VAL A 72 24.53 20.04 0.61
N TYR A 73 23.29 19.51 0.54
CA TYR A 73 22.55 19.44 -0.72
C TYR A 73 22.40 20.81 -1.41
N ASN A 74 21.94 21.83 -0.67
CA ASN A 74 21.73 23.16 -1.21
C ASN A 74 23.02 23.99 -1.20
N THR A 75 23.56 24.31 -2.38
CA THR A 75 24.80 25.08 -2.55
C THR A 75 24.58 26.26 -3.49
N SER A 76 25.26 27.37 -3.23
CA SER A 76 25.14 28.60 -4.01
C SER A 76 25.89 28.56 -5.35
N TRP A 77 26.79 27.59 -5.50
CA TRP A 77 27.67 27.43 -6.66
C TRP A 77 27.18 26.40 -7.66
N TRP A 78 26.11 25.64 -7.36
CA TRP A 78 25.60 24.63 -8.29
C TRP A 78 25.00 25.30 -9.54
N PRO A 79 25.42 24.92 -10.75
CA PRO A 79 24.95 25.56 -11.97
C PRO A 79 23.44 25.36 -12.15
N ASN A 80 22.69 26.47 -12.21
CA ASN A 80 21.22 26.52 -12.40
C ASN A 80 20.73 26.09 -13.80
N LYS A 81 21.61 25.56 -14.65
CA LYS A 81 21.20 24.97 -15.93
C LYS A 81 20.67 23.57 -15.65
N ASN A 82 19.59 23.16 -16.32
CA ASN A 82 19.05 21.81 -16.23
C ASN A 82 20.11 20.78 -16.66
N ILE A 83 20.85 20.28 -15.69
CA ILE A 83 21.81 19.20 -15.83
C ILE A 83 21.11 17.94 -15.33
N ASP A 84 21.16 16.87 -16.13
CA ASP A 84 20.60 15.58 -15.72
C ASP A 84 21.19 15.14 -14.38
N ARG A 85 20.35 14.63 -13.47
CA ARG A 85 20.71 14.26 -12.07
C ARG A 85 21.84 13.23 -11.95
N CYS A 86 22.21 12.60 -13.06
CA CYS A 86 23.20 11.52 -13.17
C CYS A 86 24.52 11.96 -13.77
N THR A 87 24.58 13.22 -14.17
CA THR A 87 25.74 13.79 -14.83
C THR A 87 26.16 15.06 -14.10
N ARG A 88 27.47 15.29 -14.06
CA ARG A 88 28.05 16.51 -13.51
C ARG A 88 28.93 17.18 -14.56
N PRO A 89 28.94 18.52 -14.64
CA PRO A 89 29.92 19.22 -15.44
C PRO A 89 31.30 19.14 -14.80
N LEU A 90 32.34 19.10 -15.64
CA LEU A 90 33.73 19.13 -15.17
C LEU A 90 34.10 20.53 -14.67
N VAL A 91 34.80 20.57 -13.55
CA VAL A 91 35.28 21.81 -12.93
C VAL A 91 36.50 22.33 -13.71
N LYS A 92 36.50 23.62 -14.08
CA LYS A 92 37.66 24.33 -14.63
C LYS A 92 38.70 24.55 -13.53
N GLU A 93 39.96 24.80 -13.88
CA GLU A 93 40.99 25.13 -12.88
C GLU A 93 40.51 26.22 -11.91
N LEU A 94 40.48 25.88 -10.62
CA LEU A 94 39.94 26.71 -9.55
C LEU A 94 40.90 27.85 -9.21
N THR A 95 40.66 29.04 -9.74
CA THR A 95 41.36 30.26 -9.31
C THR A 95 40.81 30.73 -7.95
N GLY A 96 41.37 30.22 -6.86
CA GLY A 96 41.06 30.68 -5.48
C GLY A 96 40.36 29.68 -4.56
N GLY A 97 40.25 28.41 -4.95
CA GLY A 97 39.78 27.32 -4.07
C GLY A 97 38.30 27.35 -3.68
N SER A 98 37.50 28.25 -4.27
CA SER A 98 36.05 28.33 -4.06
C SER A 98 35.32 28.26 -5.39
N CYS A 99 34.29 27.41 -5.45
CA CYS A 99 33.51 27.20 -6.67
C CYS A 99 32.42 28.27 -6.81
N THR A 100 32.20 28.72 -8.04
CA THR A 100 31.09 29.59 -8.43
C THR A 100 30.39 29.00 -9.65
N ASN A 101 29.23 29.55 -10.03
CA ASN A 101 28.43 29.05 -11.16
C ASN A 101 29.20 29.03 -12.50
N ASP A 102 30.23 29.86 -12.64
CA ASP A 102 31.06 29.97 -13.86
C ASP A 102 32.28 29.04 -13.86
N SER A 103 32.55 28.37 -12.74
CA SER A 103 33.67 27.44 -12.57
C SER A 103 33.50 26.12 -13.33
N PHE A 104 32.39 25.92 -14.05
CA PHE A 104 32.07 24.68 -14.76
C PHE A 104 32.34 24.76 -16.27
N THR A 105 32.76 23.65 -16.85
CA THR A 105 32.96 23.45 -18.29
C THR A 105 31.70 22.85 -18.93
N GLU A 106 31.56 22.99 -20.25
CA GLU A 106 30.50 22.32 -21.03
C GLU A 106 30.71 20.79 -21.13
N ALA A 107 31.88 20.29 -20.78
CA ALA A 107 32.17 18.86 -20.74
C ALA A 107 31.49 18.20 -19.54
N ILE A 108 30.87 17.05 -19.78
CA ILE A 108 30.02 16.33 -18.83
C ILE A 108 30.69 14.99 -18.45
N ALA A 109 30.63 14.64 -17.17
CA ALA A 109 31.07 13.36 -16.63
C ALA A 109 29.95 12.65 -15.87
N VAL A 110 30.03 11.32 -15.78
CA VAL A 110 29.09 10.50 -15.00
C VAL A 110 29.40 10.64 -13.51
N CYS A 111 28.37 10.76 -12.68
CA CYS A 111 28.52 10.86 -11.24
C CYS A 111 28.77 9.51 -10.60
N THR A 112 29.69 9.48 -9.62
CA THR A 112 30.04 8.27 -8.86
C THR A 112 29.61 8.35 -7.39
N GLU A 113 29.39 9.56 -6.89
CA GLU A 113 28.98 9.85 -5.52
C GLU A 113 27.87 10.89 -5.54
N TRP A 114 26.93 10.78 -4.59
CA TRP A 114 25.75 11.63 -4.52
C TRP A 114 25.60 12.26 -3.14
N VAL A 115 24.93 13.41 -3.13
CA VAL A 115 24.56 14.17 -1.94
C VAL A 115 23.03 14.28 -1.94
N TYR A 116 22.41 13.67 -0.94
CA TYR A 116 20.97 13.58 -0.81
C TYR A 116 20.39 14.76 -0.04
N GLU A 117 19.17 15.19 -0.40
CA GLU A 117 18.43 16.23 0.34
C GLU A 117 17.99 15.75 1.73
N SER A 118 17.59 14.48 1.83
CA SER A 118 17.16 13.84 3.07
C SER A 118 17.71 12.42 3.18
N ASN A 119 18.09 12.04 4.39
CA ASN A 119 18.60 10.70 4.73
C ASN A 119 17.51 9.76 5.26
N GLU A 120 16.23 10.18 5.26
CA GLU A 120 15.11 9.39 5.81
C GLU A 120 14.55 8.35 4.83
N THR A 121 15.17 8.19 3.67
CA THR A 121 14.70 7.27 2.62
C THR A 121 15.71 6.17 2.34
N VAL A 122 15.21 5.02 1.93
CA VAL A 122 16.05 3.86 1.56
C VAL A 122 16.90 4.16 0.32
N VAL A 123 16.48 5.13 -0.51
CA VAL A 123 17.26 5.60 -1.66
C VAL A 123 18.58 6.25 -1.21
N ALA A 124 18.53 7.07 -0.16
CA ALA A 124 19.72 7.71 0.42
C ALA A 124 20.60 6.71 1.18
N GLU A 125 19.97 5.83 1.96
CA GLU A 125 20.70 4.89 2.82
C GLU A 125 21.45 3.81 2.03
N LEU A 126 20.89 3.34 0.91
CA LEU A 126 21.49 2.31 0.06
C LEU A 126 22.22 2.85 -1.17
N ASP A 127 22.38 4.17 -1.27
CA ASP A 127 23.05 4.88 -2.37
C ASP A 127 22.52 4.46 -3.76
N LEU A 128 21.19 4.55 -3.94
CA LEU A 128 20.48 4.08 -5.13
C LEU A 128 20.28 5.16 -6.20
N ALA A 129 21.04 6.25 -6.13
CA ALA A 129 20.92 7.36 -7.06
C ALA A 129 21.17 6.90 -8.51
N CYS A 130 20.42 7.48 -9.45
CA CYS A 130 20.53 7.20 -10.88
C CYS A 130 20.33 5.75 -11.32
N GLN A 131 19.72 4.93 -10.47
CA GLN A 131 19.37 3.54 -10.76
C GLN A 131 17.86 3.32 -10.60
N PRO A 132 17.02 3.93 -11.46
CA PRO A 132 15.56 3.87 -11.34
C PRO A 132 15.02 2.44 -11.39
N TRP A 133 15.72 1.54 -12.08
CA TRP A 133 15.35 0.12 -12.17
C TRP A 133 15.41 -0.58 -10.81
N LYS A 134 16.30 -0.18 -9.88
CA LYS A 134 16.37 -0.77 -8.54
C LYS A 134 15.22 -0.33 -7.64
N ILE A 135 14.80 0.93 -7.75
CA ILE A 135 13.64 1.45 -7.03
C ILE A 135 12.37 0.75 -7.53
N ASN A 136 12.21 0.66 -8.86
CA ASN A 136 11.10 -0.07 -9.47
C ASN A 136 11.10 -1.56 -9.09
N LEU A 137 12.28 -2.17 -8.98
CA LEU A 137 12.40 -3.59 -8.60
C LEU A 137 11.84 -3.86 -7.19
N ILE A 138 12.04 -2.96 -6.22
CA ILE A 138 11.45 -3.08 -4.86
C ILE A 138 9.93 -3.20 -4.97
N GLY A 139 9.28 -2.28 -5.71
CA GLY A 139 7.82 -2.32 -5.89
C GLY A 139 7.33 -3.56 -6.64
N THR A 140 8.07 -4.02 -7.66
CA THR A 140 7.70 -5.27 -8.38
C THR A 140 7.80 -6.49 -7.46
N MET A 141 8.85 -6.61 -6.65
CA MET A 141 9.03 -7.73 -5.72
C MET A 141 7.98 -7.71 -4.60
N HIS A 142 7.61 -6.52 -4.12
CA HIS A 142 6.48 -6.37 -3.20
C HIS A 142 5.17 -6.91 -3.82
N ASN A 143 4.86 -6.53 -5.07
CA ASN A 143 3.68 -7.03 -5.79
C ASN A 143 3.70 -8.54 -6.06
N ILE A 144 4.88 -9.11 -6.35
CA ILE A 144 5.06 -10.56 -6.49
C ILE A 144 4.78 -11.24 -5.14
N GLY A 145 5.31 -10.69 -4.04
CA GLY A 145 5.02 -11.17 -2.69
C GLY A 145 3.53 -11.18 -2.37
N MET A 146 2.81 -10.09 -2.68
CA MET A 146 1.34 -10.04 -2.53
C MET A 146 0.61 -11.09 -3.37
N SER A 147 1.10 -11.37 -4.58
CA SER A 147 0.52 -12.40 -5.46
C SER A 147 0.69 -13.80 -4.86
N LEU A 148 1.88 -14.10 -4.33
CA LEU A 148 2.15 -15.35 -3.62
C LEU A 148 1.34 -15.45 -2.32
N ALA A 149 1.11 -14.33 -1.64
CA ALA A 149 0.29 -14.25 -0.44
C ALA A 149 -1.11 -14.82 -0.67
N MET A 150 -1.75 -14.46 -1.79
CA MET A 150 -3.10 -14.93 -2.10
C MET A 150 -3.17 -16.45 -2.28
N MET A 151 -2.15 -17.05 -2.89
CA MET A 151 -2.07 -18.50 -3.06
C MET A 151 -1.81 -19.20 -1.73
N ALA A 152 -0.82 -18.72 -0.98
CA ALA A 152 -0.42 -19.32 0.29
C ALA A 152 -1.49 -19.16 1.38
N SER A 153 -2.12 -17.99 1.48
CA SER A 153 -3.14 -17.69 2.49
C SER A 153 -4.39 -18.54 2.29
N GLY A 154 -4.80 -18.80 1.04
CA GLY A 154 -5.91 -19.70 0.73
C GLY A 154 -5.65 -21.10 1.29
N TRP A 155 -4.49 -21.68 0.95
CA TRP A 155 -4.10 -23.00 1.45
C TRP A 155 -3.99 -23.05 2.98
N LEU A 156 -3.38 -22.04 3.60
CA LEU A 156 -3.26 -21.94 5.06
C LEU A 156 -4.62 -21.82 5.76
N CYS A 157 -5.54 -21.03 5.21
CA CYS A 157 -6.90 -20.86 5.74
C CYS A 157 -7.68 -22.19 5.75
N ASP A 158 -7.49 -23.01 4.72
CA ASP A 158 -8.19 -24.29 4.59
C ASP A 158 -7.60 -25.38 5.49
N ARG A 159 -6.28 -25.34 5.75
CA ARG A 159 -5.60 -26.37 6.55
C ARG A 159 -5.63 -26.10 8.06
N PHE A 160 -5.28 -24.89 8.47
CA PHE A 160 -5.11 -24.53 9.89
C PHE A 160 -6.35 -23.85 10.49
N GLY A 161 -7.29 -23.40 9.65
CA GLY A 161 -8.45 -22.63 10.06
C GLY A 161 -8.20 -21.12 10.02
N ARG A 162 -9.29 -20.36 9.89
CA ARG A 162 -9.23 -18.93 9.52
C ARG A 162 -8.74 -18.00 10.65
N MET A 163 -9.05 -18.31 11.91
CA MET A 163 -8.57 -17.54 13.07
C MET A 163 -7.05 -17.68 13.31
N PRO A 164 -6.49 -18.89 13.42
CA PRO A 164 -5.06 -19.05 13.65
C PRO A 164 -4.22 -18.53 12.47
N THR A 165 -4.69 -18.68 11.23
CA THR A 165 -4.00 -18.09 10.07
C THR A 165 -3.93 -16.56 10.16
N LEU A 166 -5.00 -15.89 10.61
CA LEU A 166 -4.98 -14.45 10.85
C LEU A 166 -3.91 -14.08 11.88
N ILE A 167 -3.87 -14.76 13.02
CA ILE A 167 -2.90 -14.49 14.09
C ILE A 167 -1.46 -14.75 13.61
N MET A 168 -1.21 -15.85 12.91
CA MET A 168 0.12 -16.18 12.38
C MET A 168 0.60 -15.12 11.38
N CYS A 169 -0.26 -14.68 10.46
CA CYS A 169 0.09 -13.64 9.51
C CYS A 169 0.28 -12.28 10.21
N SER A 170 -0.56 -11.93 11.18
CA SER A 170 -0.40 -10.69 11.97
C SER A 170 0.95 -10.63 12.72
N VAL A 171 1.32 -11.72 13.39
CA VAL A 171 2.61 -11.80 14.12
C VAL A 171 3.77 -11.86 13.13
N GLY A 172 3.61 -12.58 12.02
CA GLY A 172 4.63 -12.68 10.99
C GLY A 172 4.88 -11.36 10.25
N SER A 173 3.93 -10.42 10.22
CA SER A 173 4.18 -9.05 9.71
C SER A 173 5.31 -8.33 10.47
N CYS A 174 5.62 -8.72 11.71
CA CYS A 174 6.75 -8.17 12.45
C CYS A 174 8.11 -8.46 11.81
N VAL A 175 8.20 -9.40 10.85
CA VAL A 175 9.40 -9.62 10.04
C VAL A 175 9.86 -8.34 9.32
N GLY A 176 8.94 -7.42 9.01
CA GLY A 176 9.26 -6.12 8.42
C GLY A 176 10.18 -5.24 9.29
N LEU A 177 10.21 -5.45 10.61
CA LEU A 177 11.12 -4.74 11.51
C LEU A 177 12.59 -5.06 11.24
N LEU A 178 12.88 -6.20 10.60
CA LEU A 178 14.24 -6.57 10.22
C LEU A 178 14.84 -5.62 9.18
N LYS A 179 14.02 -4.85 8.45
CA LYS A 179 14.48 -3.84 7.48
C LYS A 179 15.36 -2.76 8.12
N ILE A 180 15.17 -2.46 9.41
CA ILE A 180 15.96 -1.46 10.14
C ILE A 180 17.44 -1.87 10.23
N PHE A 181 17.72 -3.18 10.22
CA PHE A 181 19.09 -3.69 10.35
C PHE A 181 19.78 -3.96 9.00
N THR A 182 19.06 -3.81 7.88
CA THR A 182 19.62 -4.16 6.57
C THR A 182 20.34 -2.99 5.92
N THR A 183 21.64 -3.17 5.69
CA THR A 183 22.48 -2.22 4.93
C THR A 183 22.71 -2.66 3.47
N THR A 184 22.19 -3.82 3.08
CA THR A 184 22.39 -4.40 1.74
C THR A 184 21.08 -4.44 0.96
N TYR A 185 21.11 -3.93 -0.27
CA TYR A 185 19.95 -3.88 -1.18
C TYR A 185 19.26 -5.24 -1.38
N SER A 186 20.02 -6.30 -1.65
CA SER A 186 19.44 -7.62 -1.92
C SER A 186 18.66 -8.17 -0.73
N VAL A 187 19.17 -7.97 0.49
CA VAL A 187 18.51 -8.45 1.72
C VAL A 187 17.24 -7.63 1.99
N TYR A 188 17.31 -6.30 1.80
CA TYR A 188 16.14 -5.42 1.93
C TYR A 188 14.99 -5.87 1.01
N VAL A 189 15.27 -6.14 -0.28
CA VAL A 189 14.26 -6.59 -1.25
C VAL A 189 13.64 -7.92 -0.87
N VAL A 190 14.43 -8.87 -0.36
CA VAL A 190 13.92 -10.18 0.09
C VAL A 190 13.02 -10.04 1.31
N ILE A 191 13.40 -9.21 2.29
CA ILE A 191 12.58 -8.97 3.48
C ILE A 191 11.28 -8.27 3.09
N GLU A 192 11.33 -7.28 2.19
CA GLU A 192 10.14 -6.60 1.67
C GLU A 192 9.16 -7.59 1.01
N MET A 193 9.68 -8.49 0.17
CA MET A 193 8.87 -9.54 -0.46
C MET A 193 8.26 -10.50 0.58
N LEU A 194 9.03 -10.91 1.60
CA LEU A 194 8.55 -11.80 2.66
C LEU A 194 7.46 -11.11 3.51
N GLU A 195 7.67 -9.85 3.89
CA GLU A 195 6.67 -9.06 4.62
C GLU A 195 5.38 -8.92 3.81
N ALA A 196 5.48 -8.56 2.52
CA ALA A 196 4.33 -8.44 1.64
C ALA A 196 3.54 -9.75 1.54
N THR A 197 4.26 -10.88 1.45
CA THR A 197 3.68 -12.23 1.38
C THR A 197 2.91 -12.59 2.65
N ILE A 198 3.48 -12.31 3.81
CA ILE A 198 2.87 -12.67 5.10
C ILE A 198 1.71 -11.71 5.44
N SER A 199 1.95 -10.41 5.28
CA SER A 199 1.02 -9.33 5.67
C SER A 199 -0.27 -9.35 4.83
N SER A 200 -0.15 -9.52 3.51
CA SER A 200 -1.31 -9.58 2.61
C SER A 200 -2.20 -10.81 2.85
N GLY A 201 -1.61 -11.92 3.33
CA GLY A 201 -2.36 -13.10 3.75
C GLY A 201 -3.32 -12.82 4.91
N ALA A 202 -2.90 -12.01 5.88
CA ALA A 202 -3.76 -11.60 7.01
C ALA A 202 -5.02 -10.85 6.55
N TYR A 203 -4.87 -9.97 5.55
CA TYR A 203 -5.99 -9.18 5.02
C TYR A 203 -7.08 -10.07 4.42
N THR A 204 -6.69 -11.03 3.58
CA THR A 204 -7.63 -11.98 2.96
C THR A 204 -8.37 -12.84 4.00
N ALA A 205 -7.64 -13.38 4.98
CA ALA A 205 -8.23 -14.17 6.07
C ALA A 205 -9.21 -13.34 6.92
N GLY A 206 -8.83 -12.10 7.26
CA GLY A 206 -9.65 -11.17 8.04
C GLY A 206 -10.95 -10.79 7.35
N MET A 207 -10.90 -10.46 6.06
CA MET A 207 -12.09 -10.08 5.28
C MET A 207 -13.08 -11.24 5.11
N VAL A 208 -12.59 -12.47 5.00
CA VAL A 208 -13.45 -13.65 4.94
C VAL A 208 -14.06 -13.97 6.31
N LEU A 209 -13.28 -13.82 7.38
CA LEU A 209 -13.74 -14.08 8.74
C LEU A 209 -14.77 -13.05 9.22
N SER A 210 -14.60 -11.77 8.85
CA SER A 210 -15.59 -10.72 9.13
C SER A 210 -16.93 -11.04 8.45
N ARG A 211 -16.91 -11.42 7.17
CA ARG A 211 -18.12 -11.84 6.43
C ARG A 211 -18.79 -13.07 7.04
N LEU A 212 -18.02 -14.10 7.43
CA LEU A 212 -18.58 -15.29 8.07
C LEU A 212 -19.25 -14.97 9.40
N LYS A 213 -18.64 -14.11 10.22
CA LYS A 213 -19.24 -13.73 11.50
C LYS A 213 -20.54 -12.95 11.30
N ILE A 214 -20.62 -12.11 10.28
CA ILE A 214 -21.84 -11.38 9.93
C ILE A 214 -22.91 -12.33 9.35
N HIS A 215 -22.56 -13.23 8.43
CA HIS A 215 -23.52 -14.16 7.83
C HIS A 215 -23.92 -15.31 8.75
N GLY A 216 -23.04 -15.75 9.65
CA GLY A 216 -23.35 -16.72 10.69
C GLY A 216 -24.42 -16.23 11.66
N ILE A 217 -24.54 -14.90 11.86
CA ILE A 217 -25.64 -14.28 12.60
C ILE A 217 -26.98 -14.48 11.85
N HIS A 218 -26.99 -14.37 10.52
CA HIS A 218 -28.20 -14.61 9.72
C HIS A 218 -28.57 -16.10 9.62
N TYR A 219 -27.59 -17.00 9.47
CA TYR A 219 -27.85 -18.44 9.36
C TYR A 219 -28.44 -19.04 10.64
N ASN A 220 -28.02 -18.56 11.83
CA ASN A 220 -28.59 -18.97 13.11
C ASN A 220 -30.00 -18.38 13.36
N LYS A 221 -30.44 -17.40 12.55
CA LYS A 221 -31.72 -16.70 12.74
C LYS A 221 -32.80 -16.96 11.70
N ASN A 222 -32.55 -17.69 10.62
CA ASN A 222 -33.59 -18.45 9.90
C ASN A 222 -32.99 -19.15 8.68
N THR A 223 -33.11 -20.47 8.67
CA THR A 223 -33.20 -21.27 7.45
C THR A 223 -34.32 -20.72 6.57
N THR A 224 -34.08 -20.64 5.25
CA THR A 224 -34.96 -20.22 4.15
C THR A 224 -34.93 -18.72 3.81
N HIS A 225 -34.57 -18.39 2.56
CA HIS A 225 -34.63 -17.07 1.86
C HIS A 225 -33.35 -16.29 1.52
N LEU A 226 -32.13 -16.81 1.74
CA LEU A 226 -30.90 -16.10 1.32
C LEU A 226 -30.53 -16.22 -0.17
N ASP A 227 -31.20 -17.07 -0.95
CA ASP A 227 -31.03 -17.08 -2.41
C ASP A 227 -31.68 -15.87 -3.11
N THR A 228 -32.59 -15.16 -2.43
CA THR A 228 -33.28 -13.99 -2.98
C THR A 228 -32.47 -12.68 -2.88
N HIS A 229 -31.51 -12.57 -1.95
CA HIS A 229 -30.74 -11.32 -1.78
C HIS A 229 -29.56 -11.21 -2.76
N TYR A 230 -28.89 -12.32 -3.08
CA TYR A 230 -27.80 -12.32 -4.07
C TYR A 230 -28.30 -12.07 -5.50
N THR A 231 -29.52 -12.51 -5.84
CA THR A 231 -30.16 -12.23 -7.14
C THR A 231 -30.61 -10.78 -7.26
N VAL A 232 -31.14 -10.16 -6.19
CA VAL A 232 -31.60 -8.75 -6.22
C VAL A 232 -30.43 -7.76 -6.31
N ILE A 233 -29.31 -8.02 -5.62
CA ILE A 233 -28.12 -7.16 -5.71
C ILE A 233 -27.46 -7.27 -7.10
N LYS A 234 -27.38 -8.49 -7.66
CA LYS A 234 -26.85 -8.70 -9.02
C LYS A 234 -27.74 -8.07 -10.09
N ALA A 235 -29.07 -8.10 -9.91
CA ALA A 235 -30.02 -7.45 -10.82
C ALA A 235 -29.96 -5.92 -10.76
N LYS A 236 -29.81 -5.31 -9.57
CA LYS A 236 -29.66 -3.85 -9.43
C LYS A 236 -28.36 -3.33 -10.04
N VAL A 237 -27.24 -4.04 -9.87
CA VAL A 237 -25.94 -3.65 -10.46
C VAL A 237 -25.97 -3.79 -11.99
N SER A 238 -26.61 -4.82 -12.53
CA SER A 238 -26.77 -5.00 -13.97
C SER A 238 -27.63 -3.90 -14.59
N ASN A 239 -28.75 -3.51 -13.96
CA ASN A 239 -29.60 -2.43 -14.46
C ASN A 239 -28.92 -1.06 -14.38
N MET A 240 -28.09 -0.83 -13.36
CA MET A 240 -27.33 0.42 -13.25
C MET A 240 -26.28 0.53 -14.37
N ALA A 241 -25.58 -0.56 -14.71
CA ALA A 241 -24.61 -0.60 -15.80
C ALA A 241 -25.24 -0.41 -17.21
N VAL A 242 -26.47 -0.87 -17.41
CA VAL A 242 -27.23 -0.65 -18.66
C VAL A 242 -27.66 0.81 -18.80
N LEU A 243 -28.09 1.44 -17.70
CA LEU A 243 -28.47 2.86 -17.70
C LEU A 243 -27.27 3.79 -17.95
N THR A 244 -26.08 3.45 -17.45
CA THR A 244 -24.86 4.23 -17.73
C THR A 244 -24.42 4.12 -19.20
N LYS A 245 -24.66 2.99 -19.87
CA LYS A 245 -24.37 2.83 -21.31
C LYS A 245 -25.37 3.55 -22.22
N LEU A 246 -26.62 3.71 -21.78
CA LEU A 246 -27.65 4.45 -22.53
C LEU A 246 -27.50 5.97 -22.38
N GLY A 247 -27.03 6.45 -21.22
CA GLY A 247 -26.74 7.87 -21.00
C GLY A 247 -25.48 8.39 -21.73
N ALA A 248 -24.63 7.51 -22.25
CA ALA A 248 -23.42 7.86 -23.00
C ALA A 248 -23.59 7.81 -24.53
N ARG A 249 -24.81 7.55 -25.02
CA ARG A 249 -25.15 7.51 -26.47
C ARG A 249 -26.27 8.49 -26.88
N MET A 250 -26.66 9.40 -25.98
CA MET A 250 -27.30 10.68 -26.33
C MET A 250 -26.26 11.78 -26.19
#